data_AF-A0A5S3YXV7-F1
#
_entry.id   AF-A0A5S3YXV7-F1
#
_cell.length_a   1.000
_cell.length_b   1.000
_cell.length_c   1.000
_cell.angle_alpha   90.00
_cell.angle_beta   90.00
_cell.angle_gamma   90.00
#
_symmetry.space_group_name_H-M   'P 1'
#
loop_
_entity.id
_entity.type
_entity.pdbx_description
1 polymer ?
#
loop_
_entity_poly.entity_id
_entity_poly.type
_entity_poly.pdbx_seq_one_letter_code
_entity_poly.pdbx_strand_id
1 'polypeptide(L)'
;MKAHFYHPIDDSLEEKAKAYKEAYRAWLNIEASFHFHDQQGWEDRLGSKEDLQKAMETTTNTLEAAIGSFSIEDLNTLSQNGLIVGDELEHLEAHHNKDTKASIIEARKKEISNNRAESSSFDKGIEREK
;
A
#
# COMPACT_ATOMS: atom_id res chain seq x y z
N MET A 1 -13.22 6.57 -5.08
CA MET A 1 -12.79 5.16 -5.09
C MET A 1 -11.92 4.96 -6.33
N LYS A 2 -10.71 4.44 -6.16
CA LYS A 2 -9.86 4.04 -7.30
C LYS A 2 -10.37 2.69 -7.84
N ALA A 3 -10.23 2.42 -9.13
CA ALA A 3 -10.63 1.14 -9.70
C ALA A 3 -9.70 0.02 -9.19
N HIS A 4 -10.29 -1.05 -8.66
CA HIS A 4 -9.60 -2.27 -8.24
C HIS A 4 -10.49 -3.48 -8.46
N PHE A 5 -9.90 -4.67 -8.52
CA PHE A 5 -10.62 -5.95 -8.60
C PHE A 5 -10.46 -6.81 -7.35
N TYR A 6 -9.96 -6.24 -6.24
CA TYR A 6 -9.84 -6.94 -4.96
C TYR A 6 -11.23 -7.26 -4.39
N HIS A 7 -11.61 -8.54 -4.44
CA HIS A 7 -12.87 -9.08 -3.93
C HIS A 7 -12.61 -10.48 -3.35
N PRO A 8 -12.16 -10.60 -2.09
CA PRO A 8 -12.11 -11.89 -1.43
C PRO A 8 -13.53 -12.44 -1.28
N ILE A 9 -13.69 -13.77 -1.34
CA ILE A 9 -15.01 -14.43 -1.22
C ILE A 9 -15.60 -14.20 0.18
N ASP A 10 -14.75 -14.16 1.19
CA ASP A 10 -15.10 -13.88 2.59
C ASP A 10 -13.96 -13.13 3.31
N ASP A 11 -14.21 -12.77 4.57
CA ASP A 11 -13.23 -12.07 5.42
C ASP A 11 -12.18 -13.01 6.05
N SER A 12 -12.14 -14.29 5.67
CA SER A 12 -11.15 -15.22 6.20
C SER A 12 -9.75 -14.80 5.78
N LEU A 13 -8.78 -15.05 6.67
CA LEU A 13 -7.39 -14.72 6.41
C LEU A 13 -6.84 -15.47 5.19
N GLU A 14 -7.31 -16.69 4.95
CA GLU A 14 -6.92 -17.55 3.83
C GLU A 14 -7.42 -17.00 2.49
N GLU A 15 -8.68 -16.57 2.43
CA GLU A 15 -9.23 -16.02 1.19
C GLU A 15 -8.67 -14.61 0.89
N LYS A 16 -8.42 -13.80 1.93
CA LYS A 16 -7.66 -12.55 1.78
C LYS A 16 -6.26 -12.81 1.25
N ALA A 17 -5.55 -13.80 1.79
CA ALA A 17 -4.22 -14.19 1.32
C ALA A 17 -4.24 -14.64 -0.14
N LYS A 18 -5.24 -15.42 -0.53
CA LYS A 18 -5.42 -15.88 -1.90
C LYS A 18 -5.71 -14.72 -2.86
N ALA A 19 -6.62 -13.82 -2.50
CA ALA A 19 -6.91 -12.61 -3.28
C ALA A 19 -5.67 -11.70 -3.40
N TYR A 20 -4.86 -11.59 -2.34
CA TYR A 20 -3.57 -10.89 -2.39
C TYR A 20 -2.59 -11.54 -3.37
N LYS A 21 -2.43 -12.87 -3.34
CA LYS A 21 -1.55 -13.59 -4.27
C LYS A 21 -1.96 -13.40 -5.73
N GLU A 22 -3.26 -13.43 -6.01
CA GLU A 22 -3.78 -13.17 -7.35
C GLU A 22 -3.47 -11.74 -7.80
N ALA A 23 -3.67 -10.75 -6.93
CA ALA A 23 -3.33 -9.36 -7.20
C ALA A 23 -1.82 -9.18 -7.44
N TYR A 24 -0.98 -9.79 -6.60
CA TYR A 24 0.48 -9.71 -6.71
C TYR A 24 0.99 -10.32 -8.03
N ARG A 25 0.46 -11.50 -8.42
CA ARG A 25 0.77 -12.11 -9.71
C ARG A 25 0.31 -11.27 -10.89
N ALA A 26 -0.89 -10.68 -10.82
CA ALA A 26 -1.38 -9.79 -11.86
C ALA A 26 -0.49 -8.55 -12.01
N TRP A 27 -0.04 -7.98 -10.89
CA TRP A 27 0.90 -6.86 -10.88
C TRP A 27 2.24 -7.23 -11.54
N LEU A 28 2.86 -8.35 -11.14
CA LEU A 28 4.10 -8.84 -11.75
C LEU A 28 3.95 -9.10 -13.26
N ASN A 29 2.82 -9.66 -13.69
CA ASN A 29 2.56 -9.93 -15.10
C ASN A 29 2.45 -8.65 -15.92
N ILE A 30 1.85 -7.59 -15.38
CA ILE A 30 1.77 -6.30 -16.06
C ILE A 30 3.13 -5.59 -16.05
N GLU A 31 3.89 -5.68 -14.96
CA GLU A 31 5.25 -5.15 -14.91
C GLU A 31 6.16 -5.82 -15.95
N ALA A 32 6.07 -7.15 -16.06
CA ALA A 32 6.74 -7.91 -17.11
C ALA A 32 6.27 -7.48 -18.51
N SER A 33 4.97 -7.31 -18.72
CA SER A 33 4.43 -6.85 -20.00
C SER A 33 4.97 -5.47 -20.38
N PHE A 34 5.12 -4.56 -19.42
CA PHE A 34 5.79 -3.28 -19.64
C PHE A 34 7.26 -3.44 -20.03
N HIS A 35 7.97 -4.34 -19.36
CA HIS A 35 9.38 -4.60 -19.66
C HIS A 35 9.58 -5.20 -21.06
N PHE A 36 8.67 -6.07 -21.49
CA PHE A 36 8.72 -6.74 -22.79
C PHE A 36 8.11 -5.92 -23.94
N HIS A 37 7.33 -4.88 -23.64
CA HIS A 37 6.71 -4.03 -24.67
C HIS A 37 7.74 -3.40 -25.62
N ASP A 38 8.92 -3.04 -25.11
CA ASP A 38 10.00 -2.45 -25.93
C ASP A 38 10.87 -3.50 -26.64
N GLN A 39 10.55 -4.80 -26.49
CA GLN A 39 11.22 -5.87 -27.21
C GLN A 39 10.50 -6.18 -28.53
N GLN A 40 11.29 -6.26 -29.60
CA GLN A 40 10.81 -6.49 -30.96
C GLN A 40 9.92 -7.75 -31.04
N GLY A 41 8.71 -7.60 -31.56
CA GLY A 41 7.75 -8.70 -31.75
C GLY A 41 6.66 -8.85 -30.68
N TRP A 42 6.66 -8.00 -29.65
CA TRP A 42 5.63 -7.97 -28.61
C TRP A 42 4.67 -6.76 -28.72
N GLU A 43 5.01 -5.78 -29.55
CA GLU A 43 4.30 -4.50 -29.72
C GLU A 43 2.81 -4.70 -30.06
N ASP A 44 2.48 -5.64 -30.96
CA ASP A 44 1.08 -5.93 -31.34
C ASP A 44 0.39 -6.99 -30.46
N ARG A 45 1.08 -7.57 -29.48
CA ARG A 45 0.58 -8.68 -28.64
C ARG A 45 0.17 -8.26 -27.24
N LEU A 46 0.81 -7.22 -26.71
CA LEU A 46 0.62 -6.77 -25.32
C LEU A 46 -0.41 -5.63 -25.19
N GLY A 47 -1.03 -5.23 -26.31
CA GLY A 47 -1.94 -4.09 -26.35
C GLY A 47 -1.19 -2.76 -26.45
N SER A 48 -1.92 -1.65 -26.40
CA SER A 48 -1.28 -0.34 -26.45
C SER A 48 -0.59 0.00 -25.13
N LYS A 49 0.42 0.86 -25.18
CA LYS A 49 1.09 1.39 -23.97
C LYS A 49 0.10 2.06 -22.99
N GLU A 50 -0.95 2.69 -23.50
CA GLU A 50 -2.02 3.27 -22.67
C GLU A 50 -2.83 2.22 -21.93
N ASP A 51 -3.13 1.08 -22.58
CA ASP A 51 -3.85 -0.03 -21.96
C ASP A 51 -3.00 -0.70 -20.88
N LEU A 52 -1.71 -0.90 -21.15
CA LEU A 52 -0.76 -1.39 -20.16
C LEU A 52 -0.69 -0.44 -18.96
N GLN A 53 -0.65 0.88 -19.19
CA GLN A 53 -0.60 1.86 -18.11
C GLN A 53 -1.84 1.84 -17.23
N LYS A 54 -3.03 1.75 -17.84
CA LYS A 54 -4.30 1.62 -17.10
C LYS A 54 -4.37 0.30 -16.34
N ALA A 55 -3.90 -0.79 -16.95
CA ALA A 55 -3.83 -2.10 -16.30
C ALA A 55 -2.89 -2.04 -15.08
N MET A 56 -1.72 -1.40 -15.20
CA MET A 56 -0.76 -1.23 -14.12
C MET A 56 -1.33 -0.40 -12.97
N GLU A 57 -2.03 0.69 -13.28
CA GLU A 57 -2.72 1.49 -12.26
C GLU A 57 -3.78 0.64 -11.53
N THR A 58 -4.57 -0.14 -12.27
CA THR A 58 -5.63 -0.98 -11.71
C THR A 58 -5.07 -2.12 -10.84
N THR A 59 -4.01 -2.80 -11.29
CA THR A 59 -3.36 -3.87 -10.52
C THR A 59 -2.67 -3.31 -9.30
N THR A 60 -2.01 -2.15 -9.40
CA THR A 60 -1.40 -1.45 -8.25
C THR A 60 -2.46 -1.08 -7.21
N ASN A 61 -3.57 -0.47 -7.63
CA ASN A 61 -4.67 -0.12 -6.71
C ASN A 61 -5.29 -1.37 -6.06
N THR A 62 -5.35 -2.47 -6.80
CA THR A 62 -5.82 -3.77 -6.29
C THR A 62 -4.88 -4.33 -5.24
N LEU A 63 -3.58 -4.26 -5.49
CA LEU A 63 -2.56 -4.70 -4.55
C LEU A 63 -2.57 -3.83 -3.28
N GLU A 64 -2.67 -2.50 -3.41
CA GLU A 64 -2.82 -1.57 -2.28
C GLU A 64 -4.06 -1.90 -1.43
N ALA A 65 -5.20 -2.15 -2.08
CA ALA A 65 -6.44 -2.53 -1.38
C ALA A 65 -6.30 -3.87 -0.64
N ALA A 66 -5.63 -4.85 -1.27
CA ALA A 66 -5.35 -6.14 -0.65
C ALA A 66 -4.43 -5.99 0.57
N ILE A 67 -3.33 -5.23 0.45
CA ILE A 67 -2.39 -4.95 1.54
C ILE A 67 -3.12 -4.28 2.71
N GLY A 68 -3.93 -3.24 2.44
CA GLY A 68 -4.69 -2.53 3.47
C GLY A 68 -5.76 -3.37 4.17
N SER A 69 -6.07 -4.57 3.68
CA SER A 69 -7.04 -5.49 4.30
C SER A 69 -6.47 -6.32 5.45
N PHE A 70 -5.13 -6.35 5.59
CA PHE A 70 -4.42 -7.11 6.62
C PHE A 70 -4.05 -6.22 7.81
N SER A 71 -4.17 -6.78 9.00
CA SER A 71 -3.61 -6.22 10.23
C SER A 71 -2.18 -6.73 10.47
N ILE A 72 -1.46 -6.15 11.43
CA ILE A 72 -0.12 -6.63 11.81
C ILE A 72 -0.19 -8.05 12.42
N GLU A 73 -1.27 -8.34 13.14
CA GLU A 73 -1.56 -9.68 13.69
C GLU A 73 -1.80 -10.70 12.58
N ASP A 74 -2.48 -10.28 11.51
CA ASP A 74 -2.70 -11.10 10.31
C ASP A 74 -1.36 -11.44 9.64
N LEU A 75 -0.43 -10.50 9.51
CA LEU A 75 0.91 -10.75 8.92
C LEU A 75 1.67 -11.86 9.66
N ASN A 76 1.68 -11.80 10.99
CA ASN A 76 2.32 -12.83 11.80
C ASN A 76 1.67 -14.20 11.58
N THR A 77 0.35 -14.23 11.49
CA THR A 77 -0.42 -15.46 11.26
C THR A 77 -0.19 -16.01 9.86
N LEU A 78 -0.10 -15.16 8.84
CA LEU A 78 0.20 -15.53 7.45
C LEU A 78 1.59 -16.15 7.32
N SER A 79 2.58 -15.55 7.99
CA SER A 79 3.95 -16.05 8.03
C SER A 79 4.05 -17.38 8.78
N GLN A 80 3.42 -17.50 9.95
CA GLN A 80 3.43 -18.73 10.76
C GLN A 80 2.71 -19.90 10.09
N ASN A 81 1.59 -19.64 9.41
CA ASN A 81 0.81 -20.67 8.72
C ASN A 81 1.34 -20.97 7.31
N GLY A 82 2.38 -20.26 6.84
CA GLY A 82 2.94 -20.43 5.49
C GLY A 82 1.93 -20.10 4.39
N LEU A 83 0.92 -19.29 4.69
CA LEU A 83 -0.12 -18.90 3.73
C LEU A 83 0.43 -17.96 2.68
N ILE A 84 1.46 -17.18 3.00
CA ILE A 84 2.22 -16.33 2.07
C ILE A 84 3.71 -16.55 2.36
N VAL A 85 4.54 -16.66 1.32
CA VAL A 85 5.96 -17.03 1.46
C VAL A 85 6.87 -16.25 0.51
N GLY A 86 8.14 -16.08 0.88
CA GLY A 86 9.17 -15.48 0.03
C GLY A 86 8.88 -14.02 -0.31
N ASP A 87 9.05 -13.67 -1.58
CA ASP A 87 8.93 -12.30 -2.10
C ASP A 87 7.54 -11.67 -1.85
N GLU A 88 6.49 -12.50 -1.82
CA GLU A 88 5.13 -12.07 -1.49
C GLU A 88 5.05 -11.53 -0.05
N LEU A 89 5.68 -12.24 0.90
CA LEU A 89 5.68 -11.84 2.32
C LEU A 89 6.57 -10.61 2.53
N GLU A 90 7.75 -10.57 1.90
CA GLU A 90 8.65 -9.43 2.00
C GLU A 90 7.99 -8.15 1.46
N HIS A 91 7.27 -8.24 0.34
CA HIS A 91 6.54 -7.11 -0.22
C HIS A 91 5.43 -6.63 0.73
N LEU A 92 4.66 -7.56 1.31
CA LEU A 92 3.59 -7.28 2.25
C LEU A 92 4.13 -6.58 3.52
N GLU A 93 5.20 -7.10 4.12
CA GLU A 93 5.85 -6.55 5.30
C GLU A 93 6.51 -5.19 5.04
N ALA A 94 7.14 -5.02 3.87
CA ALA A 94 7.76 -3.75 3.50
C ALA A 94 6.72 -2.62 3.43
N HIS A 95 5.52 -2.90 2.92
CA HIS A 95 4.45 -1.92 2.81
C HIS A 95 3.93 -1.50 4.20
N HIS A 96 3.68 -2.47 5.09
CA HIS A 96 3.28 -2.18 6.47
C HIS A 96 4.35 -1.42 7.26
N ASN A 97 5.63 -1.78 7.10
CA ASN A 97 6.73 -1.06 7.76
C ASN A 97 6.88 0.37 7.25
N LYS A 98 6.58 0.62 5.97
CA LYS A 98 6.60 1.96 5.36
C LYS A 98 5.44 2.81 5.87
N ASP A 99 4.24 2.25 5.99
CA ASP A 99 3.09 2.92 6.60
C ASP A 99 3.28 3.18 8.10
N THR A 100 3.95 2.27 8.81
CA THR A 100 4.28 2.46 10.23
C THR A 100 5.30 3.59 10.40
N LYS A 101 6.36 3.64 9.58
CA LYS A 101 7.33 4.74 9.59
C LYS A 101 6.71 6.07 9.17
N ALA A 102 5.86 6.07 8.13
CA ALA A 102 5.13 7.26 7.69
C ALA A 102 4.17 7.76 8.77
N SER A 103 3.43 6.86 9.42
CA SER A 103 2.52 7.16 10.53
C SER A 103 3.24 7.70 11.76
N ILE A 104 4.42 7.17 12.11
CA ILE A 104 5.24 7.72 13.21
C ILE A 104 5.74 9.12 12.87
N ILE A 105 6.17 9.36 11.62
CA ILE A 105 6.60 10.69 11.17
C ILE A 105 5.43 11.67 11.20
N GLU A 106 4.24 11.27 10.73
CA GLU A 106 3.05 12.11 10.74
C GLU A 106 2.54 12.39 12.17
N ALA A 107 2.55 11.39 13.04
CA ALA A 107 2.21 11.54 14.46
C ALA A 107 3.16 12.51 15.17
N ARG A 108 4.48 12.37 14.96
CA ARG A 108 5.48 13.32 15.49
C ARG A 108 5.28 14.72 14.92
N LYS A 109 4.93 14.85 13.64
CA LYS A 109 4.65 16.15 13.00
C LYS A 109 3.40 16.81 13.60
N LYS A 110 2.35 16.03 13.92
CA LYS A 110 1.15 16.47 14.63
C LYS A 110 1.42 16.90 16.07
N GLU A 111 2.22 16.14 16.82
CA GLU A 111 2.65 16.53 18.18
C GLU A 111 3.44 17.83 18.19
N ILE A 112 4.36 18.02 17.24
CA ILE A 112 5.14 19.26 17.10
C ILE A 112 4.24 20.45 16.75
N SER A 113 3.22 20.27 15.90
CA SER A 113 2.26 21.34 15.60
C SER A 113 1.36 21.68 16.79
N ASN A 114 0.91 20.70 17.56
CA ASN A 114 0.09 20.93 18.75
C ASN A 114 0.87 21.63 19.86
N ASN A 115 2.11 21.22 20.13
CA ASN A 115 2.99 21.89 21.09
C ASN A 115 3.28 23.36 20.71
N ARG A 116 3.40 23.66 19.40
CA ARG A 116 3.54 25.04 18.92
C ARG A 116 2.27 25.87 19.14
N ALA A 117 1.09 25.31 18.94
CA ALA A 117 -0.18 25.98 19.19
C ALA A 117 -0.42 26.29 20.69
N GLU A 118 -0.02 25.38 21.58
CA GLU A 118 -0.09 25.60 23.03
C GLU A 118 0.92 26.65 23.51
N SER A 119 2.16 26.63 22.99
CA SER A 119 3.18 27.66 23.31
C SER A 119 2.82 29.07 22.83
N SER A 120 2.07 29.19 21.72
CA SER A 120 1.55 30.45 21.19
C SER A 120 0.43 31.06 22.05
N SER A 121 -0.16 30.28 22.96
CA SER A 121 -1.29 30.72 23.79
C SER A 121 -0.83 31.28 25.14
N PHE A 122 0.42 31.01 25.55
CA PHE A 122 0.98 31.47 26.82
C PHE A 122 1.61 32.88 26.74
N ASP A 123 1.92 33.37 25.54
CA ASP A 123 2.65 34.63 25.31
C ASP A 123 1.75 35.87 25.13
N LYS A 124 0.43 35.74 25.36
CA LYS A 124 -0.53 36.87 25.33
C LYS A 124 -1.06 37.31 26.72
N GLY A 125 -0.47 36.78 27.80
CA GLY A 125 -0.94 37.03 29.17
C GLY A 125 -0.17 38.08 29.98
N ILE A 126 1.02 38.52 29.53
CA ILE A 126 1.91 39.37 30.34
C ILE A 126 2.09 40.76 29.73
N GLU A 127 0.99 41.47 29.46
CA GLU A 127 1.04 42.93 29.26
C GLU A 127 -0.25 43.60 29.74
N ARG A 128 -0.52 43.58 31.05
CA ARG A 128 -1.33 44.61 31.71
C ARG A 128 -0.91 44.75 33.17
N GLU A 129 -0.03 45.70 33.44
CA GLU A 129 -0.06 46.54 34.65
C GLU A 129 1.07 47.58 34.57
N LYS A 130 0.73 48.76 34.07
CA LYS A 130 1.26 50.06 34.53
C LYS A 130 0.22 51.14 34.28
#